data_AF-K3VWW4-F1
#
_entry.id   AF-K3VWW4-F1
#
_cell.length_a   1.000
_cell.length_b   1.000
_cell.length_c   1.000
_cell.angle_alpha   90.00
_cell.angle_beta   90.00
_cell.angle_gamma   90.00
#
_symmetry.space_group_name_H-M   'P 1'
#
loop_
_entity.id
_entity.type
_entity.pdbx_description
1 polymer ?
#
loop_
_entity_poly.entity_id
_entity_poly.type
_entity_poly.pdbx_seq_one_letter_code
_entity_poly.pdbx_strand_id
1 'polypeptide(L)'
;MRMDSTAKCSVEESLPKSCSGKNPFRTSFVSERLKIEICVEGSYDTVPWTKSRDKQEHSERMWLAWTYDDSENVEDEESVGGSVRKPNGRDNYVLKCERESRRGWFELPSNVNGFNAGPLLDK
;
A
#
# COMPACT_ATOMS: atom_id res chain seq x y z
N MET A 1 -11.75 -5.25 19.26
CA MET A 1 -10.88 -5.72 18.16
C MET A 1 -9.95 -4.58 17.84
N ARG A 2 -8.64 -4.82 17.87
CA ARG A 2 -7.60 -3.84 17.57
C ARG A 2 -7.08 -4.08 16.15
N MET A 3 -6.67 -3.00 15.51
CA MET A 3 -6.10 -3.00 14.17
C MET A 3 -4.80 -2.21 14.19
N ASP A 4 -3.77 -2.74 13.55
CA ASP A 4 -2.48 -2.11 13.36
C ASP A 4 -2.05 -2.34 11.92
N SER A 5 -1.44 -1.36 11.28
CA SER A 5 -1.07 -1.43 9.87
C SER A 5 0.20 -0.65 9.62
N THR A 6 1.14 -1.27 8.95
CA THR A 6 2.36 -0.61 8.49
C THR A 6 2.48 -0.75 6.98
N ALA A 7 3.01 0.27 6.33
CA ALA A 7 3.28 0.27 4.89
C ALA A 7 4.73 0.73 4.66
N LYS A 8 5.41 0.05 3.74
CA LYS A 8 6.74 0.41 3.27
C LYS A 8 6.68 0.56 1.76
N CYS A 9 7.19 1.68 1.25
CA CYS A 9 7.22 1.94 -0.18
C CYS A 9 8.65 2.17 -0.65
N SER A 10 8.96 1.69 -1.85
CA SER A 10 10.23 1.87 -2.54
C SER A 10 9.99 2.19 -4.00
N VAL A 11 10.92 2.93 -4.60
CA VAL A 11 10.93 3.12 -6.05
C VAL A 11 11.48 1.85 -6.71
N GLU A 12 10.84 1.38 -7.76
CA GLU A 12 11.22 0.22 -8.57
C GLU A 12 11.48 0.65 -10.02
N GLU A 13 12.22 -0.17 -10.75
CA GLU A 13 12.57 0.11 -12.15
C GLU A 13 11.37 -0.05 -13.09
N SER A 14 10.44 -0.97 -12.79
CA SER A 14 9.35 -1.29 -13.71
C SER A 14 8.11 -1.84 -13.03
N LEU A 15 6.97 -1.64 -13.70
CA LEU A 15 5.69 -2.22 -13.31
C LEU A 15 5.67 -3.71 -13.69
N PRO A 16 5.15 -4.60 -12.83
CA PRO A 16 5.02 -6.01 -13.18
C PRO A 16 4.09 -6.21 -14.39
N LYS A 17 4.53 -7.07 -15.32
CA LYS A 17 3.78 -7.42 -16.54
C LYS A 17 2.38 -7.95 -16.22
N SER A 18 2.24 -8.69 -15.13
CA SER A 18 0.99 -9.24 -14.61
C SER A 18 0.94 -9.10 -13.10
N CYS A 19 -0.24 -8.84 -12.55
CA CYS A 19 -0.46 -8.79 -11.10
C CYS A 19 -0.74 -10.20 -10.59
N SER A 20 -0.01 -10.68 -9.59
CA SER A 20 -0.22 -12.01 -9.02
C SER A 20 -1.54 -12.09 -8.25
N GLY A 21 -2.19 -13.26 -8.23
CA GLY A 21 -3.40 -13.51 -7.44
C GLY A 21 -4.55 -14.10 -8.26
N LYS A 22 -5.65 -14.44 -7.58
CA LYS A 22 -6.82 -15.04 -8.21
C LYS A 22 -7.61 -14.02 -9.02
N ASN A 23 -7.91 -12.87 -8.40
CA ASN A 23 -8.62 -11.75 -9.01
C ASN A 23 -7.87 -10.45 -8.67
N PRO A 24 -6.66 -10.25 -9.19
CA PRO A 24 -5.88 -9.06 -8.87
C PRO A 24 -6.60 -7.80 -9.34
N PHE A 25 -6.40 -6.68 -8.63
CA PHE A 25 -6.93 -5.39 -9.08
C PHE A 25 -5.90 -4.70 -9.97
N ARG A 26 -6.24 -4.55 -11.26
CA ARG A 26 -5.43 -3.84 -12.25
C ARG A 26 -6.29 -2.80 -12.94
N THR A 27 -5.86 -1.56 -12.93
CA THR A 27 -6.55 -0.45 -13.61
C THR A 27 -5.55 0.57 -14.10
N SER A 28 -5.97 1.41 -15.03
CA SER A 28 -5.22 2.59 -15.43
C SER A 28 -6.13 3.82 -15.47
N PHE A 29 -5.52 4.96 -15.21
CA PHE A 29 -6.14 6.27 -15.36
C PHE A 29 -5.29 7.05 -16.34
N VAL A 30 -5.92 7.67 -17.32
CA VAL A 30 -5.23 8.51 -18.31
C VAL A 30 -5.88 9.88 -18.27
N SER A 31 -5.06 10.88 -18.04
CA SER A 31 -5.33 12.31 -18.21
C SER A 31 -4.47 12.83 -19.36
N GLU A 32 -4.69 14.07 -19.79
CA GLU A 32 -4.02 14.71 -20.93
C GLU A 32 -2.49 14.56 -20.91
N ARG A 33 -1.86 14.60 -19.73
CA ARG A 33 -0.39 14.50 -19.58
C ARG A 33 0.09 13.45 -18.60
N LEU A 34 -0.83 12.67 -18.04
CA LEU A 34 -0.52 11.75 -16.96
C LEU A 34 -1.24 10.44 -17.16
N LYS A 35 -0.47 9.37 -17.30
CA LYS A 35 -0.94 7.99 -17.20
C LYS A 35 -0.51 7.42 -15.85
N ILE A 36 -1.47 6.93 -15.09
CA ILE A 36 -1.23 6.15 -13.88
C ILE A 36 -1.66 4.71 -14.15
N GLU A 37 -0.76 3.75 -13.91
CA GLU A 37 -1.09 2.33 -13.94
C GLU A 37 -1.00 1.76 -12.53
N ILE A 38 -2.04 1.03 -12.13
CA ILE A 38 -2.16 0.44 -10.80
C ILE A 38 -2.18 -1.08 -10.95
N CYS A 39 -1.39 -1.74 -10.12
CA CYS A 39 -1.36 -3.19 -10.00
C CYS A 39 -1.38 -3.58 -8.53
N VAL A 40 -2.41 -4.29 -8.09
CA VAL A 40 -2.53 -4.80 -6.71
C VAL A 40 -2.66 -6.31 -6.76
N GLU A 41 -1.77 -6.98 -6.04
CA GLU A 41 -1.79 -8.44 -5.92
C GLU A 41 -2.97 -8.93 -5.07
N GLY A 42 -3.40 -10.16 -5.32
CA GLY A 42 -4.41 -10.84 -4.50
C GLY A 42 -5.76 -10.99 -5.22
N SER A 43 -6.84 -10.73 -4.49
CA SER A 43 -8.20 -10.97 -4.97
C SER A 43 -9.12 -9.86 -4.45
N TYR A 44 -9.52 -8.93 -5.33
CA TYR A 44 -10.31 -7.75 -4.94
C TYR A 44 -11.72 -8.10 -4.43
N ASP A 45 -12.20 -9.31 -4.70
CA ASP A 45 -13.50 -9.85 -4.31
C ASP A 45 -13.43 -10.68 -3.02
N THR A 46 -12.26 -10.82 -2.41
CA THR A 46 -12.10 -11.58 -1.16
C THR A 46 -12.18 -10.68 0.06
N VAL A 47 -12.82 -11.18 1.11
CA VAL A 47 -12.78 -10.52 2.42
C VAL A 47 -11.46 -10.93 3.10
N PRO A 48 -10.52 -10.01 3.36
CA PRO A 48 -9.19 -10.36 3.86
C PRO A 48 -9.19 -10.87 5.31
N TRP A 49 -10.31 -10.72 6.02
CA TRP A 49 -10.44 -11.06 7.44
C TRP A 49 -11.54 -12.08 7.67
N THR A 50 -11.24 -13.11 8.47
CA THR A 50 -12.25 -14.02 9.00
C THR A 50 -12.91 -13.43 10.26
N LYS A 51 -14.03 -14.02 10.69
CA LYS A 51 -14.72 -13.64 11.95
C LYS A 51 -14.00 -14.10 13.22
N SER A 52 -12.76 -14.60 13.14
CA SER A 52 -12.01 -15.03 14.31
C SER A 52 -11.67 -13.88 15.27
N ARG A 53 -11.59 -14.21 16.56
CA ARG A 53 -11.08 -13.33 17.62
C ARG A 53 -9.55 -13.33 17.68
N ASP A 54 -8.91 -14.35 17.10
CA ASP A 54 -7.47 -14.53 17.12
C ASP A 54 -6.75 -13.45 16.31
N LYS A 55 -5.45 -13.33 16.58
CA LYS A 55 -4.54 -12.50 15.78
C LYS A 55 -4.53 -13.03 14.35
N GLN A 56 -4.88 -12.16 13.41
CA GLN A 56 -4.79 -12.37 11.98
C GLN A 56 -3.79 -11.36 11.41
N GLU A 57 -2.89 -11.84 10.57
CA GLU A 57 -1.97 -11.01 9.80
C GLU A 57 -2.30 -11.13 8.32
N HIS A 58 -2.28 -10.00 7.63
CA HIS A 58 -2.60 -9.90 6.23
C HIS A 58 -1.59 -9.00 5.54
N SER A 59 -1.04 -9.48 4.43
CA SER A 59 -0.06 -8.75 3.64
C SER A 59 -0.65 -8.40 2.28
N GLU A 60 -0.46 -7.15 1.87
CA GLU A 60 -0.92 -6.63 0.59
C GLU A 60 0.29 -6.02 -0.14
N ARG A 61 0.32 -6.17 -1.46
CA ARG A 61 1.34 -5.57 -2.31
C ARG A 61 0.72 -4.85 -3.48
N MET A 62 1.19 -3.63 -3.72
CA MET A 62 0.74 -2.80 -4.82
C MET A 62 1.90 -2.12 -5.53
N TRP A 63 1.69 -1.83 -6.80
CA TRP A 63 2.52 -0.98 -7.62
C TRP A 63 1.68 0.13 -8.23
N LEU A 64 2.30 1.30 -8.33
CA LEU A 64 1.78 2.47 -9.01
C LEU A 64 2.87 2.91 -10.00
N ALA A 65 2.55 3.03 -11.27
CA ALA A 65 3.46 3.58 -12.27
C ALA A 65 2.90 4.91 -12.76
N TRP A 66 3.72 5.95 -12.71
CA TRP A 66 3.42 7.26 -13.28
C TRP A 66 4.19 7.40 -14.59
N THR A 67 3.48 7.78 -15.63
CA THR A 67 4.06 8.16 -16.91
C THR A 67 3.54 9.54 -17.29
N TYR A 68 4.45 10.51 -17.34
CA TYR A 68 4.18 11.86 -17.80
C TYR A 68 4.45 11.96 -19.30
N ASP A 69 3.59 12.69 -20.01
CA ASP A 69 3.82 13.07 -21.40
C ASP A 69 4.41 14.49 -21.44
N ASP A 70 5.74 14.57 -21.56
CA ASP A 70 6.49 15.83 -21.61
C ASP A 70 6.52 16.45 -23.03
N SER A 71 5.68 15.99 -23.96
CA SER A 71 5.67 16.51 -25.33
C SER A 71 5.25 17.98 -25.48
N GLU A 72 4.70 18.61 -24.42
CA GLU A 72 4.41 20.04 -24.40
C GLU A 72 5.07 20.75 -23.20
N ASN A 73 5.97 21.69 -23.50
CA ASN A 73 6.52 22.64 -22.54
C ASN A 73 5.41 23.58 -22.05
N VAL A 74 4.82 23.30 -20.89
CA VAL A 74 4.04 24.28 -20.14
C VAL A 74 4.71 24.51 -18.80
N GLU A 75 4.94 25.78 -18.49
CA GLU A 75 5.47 26.24 -17.21
C GLU A 75 4.37 26.06 -16.15
N ASP A 76 4.60 25.21 -15.13
CA ASP A 76 3.59 24.95 -14.11
C ASP A 76 3.86 25.73 -12.81
N GLU A 77 2.83 26.45 -12.36
CA GLU A 77 2.77 27.15 -11.07
C GLU A 77 2.78 26.16 -9.88
N GLU A 78 3.55 26.51 -8.84
CA GLU A 78 3.67 25.76 -7.58
C GLU A 78 2.32 25.60 -6.88
N SER A 79 1.94 24.36 -6.56
CA SER A 79 0.81 24.07 -5.66
C SER A 79 1.24 23.32 -4.38
N VAL A 80 0.68 23.82 -3.28
CA VAL A 80 1.02 23.63 -1.86
C VAL A 80 0.48 22.31 -1.30
N GLY A 81 1.33 21.48 -0.68
CA GLY A 81 0.90 20.43 0.25
C GLY A 81 1.81 19.19 0.37
N GLY A 82 2.41 18.99 1.54
CA GLY A 82 2.85 17.68 2.09
C GLY A 82 4.04 16.98 1.43
N SER A 83 5.20 17.00 2.10
CA SER A 83 6.48 16.44 1.64
C SER A 83 6.49 14.89 1.66
N VAL A 84 6.02 14.27 0.58
CA VAL A 84 6.69 13.10 0.01
C VAL A 84 7.73 13.65 -0.94
N ARG A 85 9.01 13.28 -0.75
CA ARG A 85 10.13 13.68 -1.62
C ARG A 85 9.71 13.41 -3.07
N LYS A 86 9.31 14.46 -3.81
CA LYS A 86 9.04 14.35 -5.24
C LYS A 86 10.35 13.86 -5.87
N PRO A 87 10.43 12.68 -6.51
CA PRO A 87 11.43 12.53 -7.56
C PRO A 87 11.22 13.72 -8.50
N ASN A 88 12.31 14.40 -8.87
CA ASN A 88 12.29 15.72 -9.52
C ASN A 88 11.09 15.84 -10.47
N GLY A 89 10.29 16.89 -10.29
CA GLY A 89 8.98 16.99 -10.93
C GLY A 89 9.05 16.63 -12.41
N ARG A 90 8.26 15.62 -12.81
CA ARG A 90 8.07 15.04 -14.16
C ARG A 90 8.81 13.74 -14.49
N ASP A 91 9.59 13.14 -13.59
CA ASP A 91 10.18 11.84 -13.90
C ASP A 91 9.13 10.71 -13.92
N ASN A 92 9.23 9.81 -14.91
CA ASN A 92 8.50 8.55 -14.92
C ASN A 92 9.05 7.64 -13.81
N TYR A 93 8.18 7.12 -12.95
CA TYR A 93 8.63 6.21 -11.88
C TYR A 93 7.57 5.18 -11.52
N VAL A 94 8.03 4.10 -10.90
CA VAL A 94 7.19 3.05 -10.33
C VAL A 94 7.40 3.03 -8.83
N LEU A 95 6.32 3.13 -8.06
CA LEU A 95 6.32 2.95 -6.61
C LEU A 95 5.76 1.58 -6.29
N LYS A 96 6.54 0.75 -5.60
CA LYS A 96 6.07 -0.49 -4.99
C LYS A 96 5.81 -0.24 -3.52
N CYS A 97 4.63 -0.60 -3.03
CA CYS A 97 4.29 -0.56 -1.62
C CYS A 97 3.90 -1.95 -1.13
N GLU A 98 4.45 -2.33 0.02
CA GLU A 98 4.12 -3.53 0.76
C GLU A 98 3.51 -3.12 2.10
N ARG A 99 2.35 -3.71 2.42
CA ARG A 99 1.60 -3.41 3.63
C ARG A 99 1.42 -4.68 4.45
N GLU A 100 1.62 -4.56 5.74
CA GLU A 100 1.24 -5.58 6.71
C GLU A 100 0.18 -5.01 7.64
N SER A 101 -0.96 -5.67 7.67
CA SER A 101 -2.06 -5.36 8.58
C SER A 101 -2.23 -6.48 9.58
N ARG A 102 -2.48 -6.11 10.83
CA ARG A 102 -2.78 -7.01 11.93
C ARG A 102 -4.14 -6.66 12.49
N ARG A 103 -4.99 -7.68 12.65
CA ARG A 103 -6.33 -7.58 13.26
C ARG A 103 -6.49 -8.63 14.34
N GLY A 104 -7.09 -8.28 15.47
CA GLY A 104 -7.46 -9.29 16.47
C GLY A 104 -7.70 -8.72 17.86
N TRP A 105 -7.85 -9.61 18.84
CA TRP A 105 -7.75 -9.26 20.26
C TRP A 105 -6.35 -9.67 20.74
N PHE A 106 -5.57 -8.69 21.16
CA PHE A 106 -4.22 -8.87 21.71
C PHE A 106 -4.12 -8.12 23.03
N GLU A 107 -3.38 -8.65 24.00
CA GLU A 107 -3.19 -8.03 25.30
C GLU A 107 -2.38 -6.74 25.18
N LEU A 108 -2.73 -5.71 25.96
CA LEU A 108 -1.93 -4.50 26.07
C LEU A 108 -0.70 -4.77 26.95
N PRO A 109 0.40 -4.03 26.77
CA PRO A 109 1.50 -3.99 27.73
C PRO A 109 0.98 -3.78 29.16
N SER A 110 1.37 -4.67 30.06
CA SER A 110 1.01 -4.63 31.47
C SER A 110 2.09 -5.29 32.33
N ASN A 111 2.01 -5.13 33.65
CA ASN A 111 2.90 -5.84 34.58
C ASN A 111 2.76 -7.36 34.45
N VAL A 112 1.61 -7.86 33.98
CA VAL A 112 1.33 -9.30 33.87
C VAL A 112 2.07 -9.93 32.69
N ASN A 113 2.36 -9.16 31.64
CA ASN A 113 3.05 -9.64 30.43
C ASN A 113 4.42 -8.97 30.22
N GLY A 114 5.04 -8.46 31.30
CA GLY A 114 6.36 -7.85 31.25
C GLY A 114 6.44 -6.62 30.34
N PHE A 115 5.36 -5.84 30.26
CA PHE A 115 5.23 -4.66 29.39
C PHE A 115 5.30 -4.96 27.89
N ASN A 116 4.99 -6.20 27.48
CA ASN A 116 4.96 -6.57 26.07
C ASN A 116 3.52 -6.73 25.57
N ALA A 117 3.23 -6.19 24.39
CA ALA A 117 1.99 -6.53 23.70
C ALA A 117 2.09 -7.96 23.14
N GLY A 118 1.04 -8.76 23.31
CA GLY A 118 1.04 -10.17 22.89
C GLY A 118 -0.36 -10.69 22.58
N PRO A 119 -0.50 -11.95 22.11
CA PRO A 119 -1.81 -12.59 21.98
C PRO A 119 -2.62 -12.46 23.27
N LEU A 120 -3.95 -12.39 23.18
CA LEU A 120 -4.78 -12.46 24.38
C LEU A 120 -4.46 -13.79 25.08
N LEU A 121 -3.94 -13.74 26.31
CA LEU A 121 -3.68 -14.95 27.08
C LEU A 121 -5.01 -15.71 27.22
N ASP A 122 -5.06 -16.96 26.76
CA ASP A 122 -6.16 -17.86 27.09
C ASP A 122 -6.21 -17.98 28.61
N LYS A 123 -7.35 -17.64 29.19
CA LYS A 123 -7.65 -17.91 30.60
C LYS A 123 -8.45 -19.18 30.70
#